data_AF-S8C1N2-F1
#
_entry.id   AF-S8C1N2-F1
#
_cell.length_a   1.000
_cell.length_b   1.000
_cell.length_c   1.000
_cell.angle_alpha   90.00
_cell.angle_beta   90.00
_cell.angle_gamma   90.00
#
_symmetry.space_group_name_H-M   'P 1'
#
loop_
_entity.id
_entity.type
_entity.pdbx_description
1 polymer ?
#
loop_
_entity_poly.entity_id
_entity_poly.type
_entity_poly.pdbx_seq_one_letter_code
_entity_poly.pdbx_strand_id
1 'polypeptide(L)'
;MATATDTSTYKFNHTMLRVKDPEKSIQFYELLGMKVIQKLPNPEWKFDLYFLAFDGPKAESTGNHFTDREGIVELTHNYGTESDPNYTINNGNAEPHRDMFP
;
A
#
# COMPACT_ATOMS: atom_id res chain seq x y z
N MET A 1 4.16 4.68 34.54
CA MET A 1 5.26 4.11 33.73
C MET A 1 4.61 3.19 32.73
N ALA A 2 4.59 3.53 31.44
CA ALA A 2 4.12 2.60 30.42
C ALA A 2 5.07 1.39 30.40
N THR A 3 4.53 0.19 30.54
CA THR A 3 5.28 -1.06 30.36
C THR A 3 5.75 -1.14 28.92
N ALA A 4 7.04 -1.36 28.70
CA ALA A 4 7.56 -1.62 27.36
C ALA A 4 6.93 -2.91 26.79
N THR A 5 6.55 -2.89 25.52
CA THR A 5 5.99 -4.07 24.82
C THR A 5 7.11 -4.93 24.24
N ASP A 6 6.80 -6.19 23.92
CA ASP A 6 7.77 -7.14 23.39
C ASP A 6 8.00 -6.95 21.88
N THR A 7 9.14 -6.35 21.54
CA THR A 7 9.51 -6.06 20.14
C THR A 7 9.73 -7.31 19.28
N SER A 8 9.93 -8.50 19.87
CA SER A 8 10.07 -9.75 19.10
C SER A 8 8.76 -10.20 18.45
N THR A 9 7.63 -9.63 18.89
CA THR A 9 6.29 -9.90 18.34
C THR A 9 5.90 -8.93 17.22
N TYR A 10 6.71 -7.90 16.96
CA TYR A 10 6.40 -6.88 15.97
C TYR A 10 6.62 -7.40 14.56
N LYS A 11 5.80 -6.91 13.63
CA LYS A 11 5.88 -7.23 12.20
C LYS A 11 6.03 -5.94 11.41
N PHE A 12 7.00 -5.88 10.51
CA PHE A 12 7.04 -4.81 9.51
C PHE A 12 5.97 -5.08 8.46
N ASN A 13 4.74 -4.64 8.77
CA ASN A 13 3.55 -5.11 8.09
C ASN A 13 3.50 -4.65 6.63
N HIS A 14 3.41 -3.35 6.39
CA HIS A 14 3.30 -2.80 5.05
C HIS A 14 4.17 -1.57 4.82
N THR A 15 4.52 -1.34 3.56
CA THR A 15 5.01 -0.06 3.05
C THR A 15 3.97 0.49 2.08
N MET A 16 3.52 1.72 2.31
CA MET A 16 2.52 2.37 1.46
C MET A 16 3.17 3.21 0.36
N LEU A 17 2.65 3.06 -0.85
CA LEU A 17 3.02 3.84 -2.03
C LEU A 17 1.75 4.41 -2.67
N ARG A 18 1.74 5.72 -2.92
CA ARG A 18 0.70 6.31 -3.77
C ARG A 18 0.97 5.95 -5.23
N VAL A 19 -0.07 5.52 -5.93
CA VAL A 19 0.00 5.15 -7.34
C VAL A 19 -1.03 5.92 -8.16
N LYS A 20 -0.62 6.28 -9.37
CA LYS A 20 -1.49 6.96 -10.35
C LYS A 20 -2.53 6.01 -10.92
N ASP A 21 -2.12 4.80 -11.28
CA ASP A 21 -2.98 3.81 -11.94
C ASP A 21 -2.85 2.48 -11.19
N PRO A 22 -3.88 2.04 -10.45
CA PRO A 22 -3.81 0.84 -9.65
C PRO A 22 -3.74 -0.41 -10.52
N GLU A 23 -4.38 -0.43 -11.70
CA GLU A 23 -4.42 -1.61 -12.56
C GLU A 23 -3.02 -1.92 -13.11
N LYS A 24 -2.35 -0.91 -13.66
CA LYS A 24 -0.97 -1.07 -14.14
C LYS A 24 0.00 -1.42 -13.02
N SER A 25 -0.20 -0.82 -11.84
CA SER A 25 0.66 -1.07 -10.68
C SER A 25 0.48 -2.49 -10.15
N ILE A 26 -0.75 -2.98 -10.04
CA ILE A 26 -1.06 -4.36 -9.64
C ILE A 26 -0.42 -5.34 -10.62
N GLN A 27 -0.60 -5.14 -11.93
CA GLN A 27 0.02 -6.00 -12.95
C GLN A 27 1.54 -6.07 -12.79
N PHE A 28 2.20 -4.94 -12.51
CA PHE A 28 3.63 -4.92 -12.26
C PHE A 28 4.04 -5.79 -11.05
N TYR A 29 3.35 -5.66 -9.92
CA TYR A 29 3.65 -6.46 -8.73
C TYR A 29 3.25 -7.93 -8.87
N GLU A 30 2.23 -8.24 -9.66
CA GLU A 30 1.89 -9.61 -10.04
C GLU A 30 2.99 -10.27 -10.88
N LEU A 31 3.66 -9.52 -11.77
CA LEU A 31 4.85 -10.02 -12.49
C LEU A 31 6.00 -10.35 -11.54
N LEU A 32 6.09 -9.66 -10.40
CA LEU A 32 7.06 -9.98 -9.34
C LEU A 32 6.62 -11.17 -8.48
N GLY A 33 5.43 -11.73 -8.69
CA GLY A 33 4.89 -12.89 -7.98
C GLY A 33 4.05 -12.54 -6.75
N MET A 34 3.70 -11.27 -6.54
CA MET A 34 2.76 -10.86 -5.49
C MET A 34 1.31 -11.04 -5.95
N LYS A 35 0.38 -11.02 -4.99
CA LYS A 35 -1.07 -11.04 -5.27
C LYS A 35 -1.76 -9.99 -4.42
N VAL A 36 -2.86 -9.44 -4.94
CA VAL A 36 -3.77 -8.63 -4.13
C VAL A 36 -4.45 -9.54 -3.11
N ILE A 37 -4.14 -9.33 -1.83
CA ILE A 37 -4.71 -10.10 -0.72
C ILE A 37 -5.88 -9.38 -0.04
N GLN A 38 -5.96 -8.05 -0.18
CA GLN A 38 -7.04 -7.24 0.36
C GLN A 38 -7.22 -5.98 -0.50
N LYS A 39 -8.48 -5.59 -0.74
CA LYS A 39 -8.84 -4.27 -1.26
C LYS A 39 -9.75 -3.57 -0.25
N LEU A 40 -9.46 -2.33 0.10
CA LEU A 40 -10.32 -1.50 0.96
C LEU A 40 -10.81 -0.29 0.15
N PRO A 41 -12.07 -0.29 -0.31
CA PRO A 41 -12.63 0.83 -1.04
C PRO A 41 -13.11 1.93 -0.09
N ASN A 42 -12.74 3.19 -0.36
CA ASN A 42 -13.19 4.36 0.42
C ASN A 42 -13.81 5.43 -0.50
N PRO A 43 -14.99 5.15 -1.10
CA PRO A 43 -15.60 6.04 -2.09
C PRO A 43 -15.99 7.42 -1.54
N GLU A 44 -16.34 7.51 -0.25
CA GLU A 44 -16.63 8.78 0.44
C GLU A 44 -15.43 9.74 0.38
N TRP A 45 -14.22 9.19 0.51
CA TRP A 45 -12.97 9.93 0.54
C TRP A 45 -12.20 9.89 -0.79
N LYS A 46 -12.79 9.28 -1.82
CA LYS A 46 -12.26 9.17 -3.18
C LYS A 46 -10.88 8.51 -3.28
N PHE A 47 -10.63 7.48 -2.48
CA PHE A 47 -9.43 6.65 -2.63
C PHE A 47 -9.70 5.18 -2.34
N ASP A 48 -8.88 4.31 -2.94
CA ASP A 48 -8.86 2.87 -2.65
C ASP A 48 -7.48 2.46 -2.14
N LEU A 49 -7.45 1.47 -1.24
CA LEU A 49 -6.22 0.81 -0.80
C LEU A 49 -6.17 -0.62 -1.35
N TYR A 50 -5.01 -1.02 -1.87
CA TYR A 50 -4.75 -2.36 -2.37
C TYR A 50 -3.54 -2.93 -1.65
N PHE A 51 -3.71 -4.04 -0.93
CA PHE A 51 -2.63 -4.70 -0.20
C PHE A 51 -2.16 -5.90 -1.00
N LEU A 52 -0.88 -5.89 -1.37
CA LEU A 52 -0.24 -6.95 -2.13
C LEU A 52 0.80 -7.67 -1.27
N ALA A 53 0.83 -9.00 -1.33
CA ALA A 53 1.80 -9.83 -0.63
C ALA A 53 2.21 -11.03 -1.47
N PHE A 54 3.34 -11.64 -1.13
CA PHE A 54 3.61 -13.01 -1.54
C PHE A 54 2.66 -13.96 -0.80
N ASP A 55 1.94 -14.78 -1.56
CA ASP A 55 0.90 -15.69 -1.05
C ASP A 55 1.01 -17.07 -1.72
N GLY A 56 2.24 -17.58 -1.80
CA GLY A 56 2.56 -18.91 -2.31
C GLY A 56 3.08 -19.83 -1.20
N PRO A 57 3.19 -21.15 -1.40
CA PRO A 57 3.47 -22.13 -0.33
C PRO A 57 4.74 -21.91 0.50
N LYS A 58 5.68 -21.10 0.01
CA LYS A 58 6.95 -20.78 0.68
C LYS A 58 6.97 -19.38 1.32
N ALA A 59 5.90 -18.59 1.20
CA ALA A 59 5.85 -17.26 1.77
C ALA A 59 5.47 -17.32 3.25
N GLU A 60 6.17 -16.53 4.08
CA GLU A 60 6.13 -16.58 5.55
C GLU A 60 4.72 -16.45 6.14
N SER A 61 3.88 -15.58 5.57
CA SER A 61 2.55 -15.24 6.12
C SER A 61 1.40 -15.66 5.19
N THR A 62 1.61 -16.72 4.40
CA THR A 62 0.60 -17.21 3.46
C THR A 62 -0.71 -17.55 4.16
N GLY A 63 -1.84 -17.08 3.62
CA GLY A 63 -3.17 -17.31 4.18
C GLY A 63 -3.53 -16.49 5.43
N ASN A 64 -2.59 -15.78 6.05
CA ASN A 64 -2.89 -14.91 7.19
C ASN A 64 -3.73 -13.69 6.75
N HIS A 65 -4.45 -13.09 7.69
CA HIS A 65 -5.10 -11.80 7.48
C HIS A 65 -4.08 -10.69 7.20
N PHE A 66 -4.41 -9.68 6.39
CA PHE A 66 -3.43 -8.66 5.95
C PHE A 66 -2.78 -7.88 7.12
N THR A 67 -3.47 -7.75 8.26
CA THR A 67 -2.91 -7.12 9.47
C THR A 67 -1.90 -8.00 10.22
N ASP A 68 -1.79 -9.28 9.85
CA ASP A 68 -0.93 -10.28 10.50
C ASP A 68 0.10 -10.88 9.52
N ARG A 69 0.63 -10.03 8.62
CA ARG A 69 1.70 -10.38 7.68
C ARG A 69 2.89 -9.43 7.79
N GLU A 70 3.99 -9.84 7.17
CA GLU A 70 5.15 -9.00 6.91
C GLU A 70 5.33 -8.73 5.42
N GLY A 71 5.94 -7.59 5.09
CA GLY A 71 6.38 -7.29 3.72
C GLY A 71 5.27 -7.02 2.71
N ILE A 72 4.14 -6.48 3.16
CA ILE A 72 3.04 -6.05 2.28
C ILE A 72 3.43 -4.76 1.54
N VAL A 73 3.05 -4.68 0.27
CA VAL A 73 3.00 -3.43 -0.48
C VAL A 73 1.56 -2.92 -0.44
N GLU A 74 1.34 -1.77 0.18
CA GLU A 74 0.06 -1.07 0.14
C GLU A 74 0.10 -0.04 -0.98
N LEU A 75 -0.84 -0.13 -1.93
CA LEU A 75 -1.04 0.89 -2.95
C LEU A 75 -2.22 1.76 -2.57
N THR A 76 -2.00 3.06 -2.48
CA THR A 76 -3.05 4.06 -2.32
C THR A 76 -3.33 4.71 -3.65
N HIS A 77 -4.56 4.59 -4.14
CA HIS A 77 -4.99 5.20 -5.39
C HIS A 77 -6.07 6.24 -5.12
N ASN A 78 -5.81 7.48 -5.52
CA ASN A 78 -6.80 8.56 -5.48
C ASN A 78 -7.57 8.58 -6.81
N TYR A 79 -8.90 8.65 -6.75
CA TYR A 79 -9.74 8.52 -7.95
C TYR A 79 -9.51 9.66 -8.94
N GLY A 80 -9.58 9.34 -10.23
CA GLY A 80 -9.38 10.27 -11.34
C GLY A 80 -7.91 10.50 -11.70
N THR A 81 -6.97 10.17 -10.83
CA THR A 81 -5.53 10.31 -11.11
C THR A 81 -5.10 9.41 -12.26
N GLU A 82 -5.72 8.25 -12.45
CA GLU A 82 -5.46 7.31 -13.54
C GLU A 82 -5.72 7.92 -14.92
N SER A 83 -6.69 8.84 -15.01
CA SER A 83 -7.14 9.46 -16.26
C SER A 83 -6.50 10.83 -16.53
N ASP A 84 -5.83 11.44 -15.55
CA ASP A 84 -5.23 12.77 -15.70
C ASP A 84 -3.78 12.68 -16.26
N PRO A 85 -3.52 13.05 -17.52
CA PRO A 85 -2.18 12.95 -18.11
C PRO A 85 -1.14 13.88 -17.45
N ASN A 86 -1.59 14.91 -16.73
CA ASN A 86 -0.72 15.88 -16.06
C ASN A 86 -0.54 15.58 -14.56
N TYR A 87 -1.12 14.49 -14.06
CA TYR A 87 -1.03 14.16 -12.64
C TYR A 87 0.42 13.95 -12.21
N THR A 88 0.84 14.73 -11.22
CA THR A 88 2.14 14.58 -10.54
C THR A 88 1.92 14.27 -9.07
N ILE A 89 2.63 13.27 -8.56
CA ILE A 89 2.61 12.94 -7.13
C ILE A 89 3.34 14.03 -6.36
N ASN A 90 2.70 14.54 -5.32
CA ASN A 90 3.39 15.33 -4.32
C ASN A 90 4.08 14.38 -3.32
N ASN A 91 5.40 14.49 -3.22
CA ASN A 91 6.22 13.66 -2.33
C ASN A 91 6.55 14.37 -0.99
N GLY A 92 5.93 15.52 -0.71
CA GLY A 92 6.13 16.32 0.49
C GLY A 92 7.44 17.10 0.52
N ASN A 93 8.32 16.96 -0.49
CA ASN A 93 9.67 17.52 -0.47
C ASN A 93 9.81 18.84 -1.26
N ALA A 94 8.74 19.32 -1.92
CA ALA A 94 8.79 20.49 -2.79
C ALA A 94 7.62 21.47 -2.55
N GLU A 95 7.91 22.77 -2.66
CA GLU A 95 6.91 23.84 -2.62
C GLU A 95 5.92 23.75 -3.81
N PRO A 96 4.67 24.20 -3.66
CA PRO A 96 4.10 24.92 -2.51
C PRO A 96 3.52 24.01 -1.41
N HIS A 97 3.61 22.68 -1.56
CA HIS A 97 3.00 21.72 -0.64
C HIS A 97 4.06 20.90 0.11
N ARG A 98 5.18 21.54 0.47
CA ARG A 98 6.16 20.89 1.35
C ARG A 98 5.48 20.53 2.67
N ASP A 99 5.80 19.36 3.20
CA ASP A 99 5.25 18.83 4.45
C ASP A 99 3.73 18.55 4.42
N MET A 100 3.08 18.70 3.25
CA MET A 100 1.66 18.43 3.03
C MET A 100 1.51 17.21 2.13
N PHE A 101 0.66 16.28 2.54
CA PHE A 101 0.24 15.19 1.68
C PHE A 101 -0.95 15.64 0.81
N PRO A 102 -0.98 15.27 -0.48
CA PRO A 102 -2.08 15.60 -1.38
C PRO A 102 -3.34 14.79 -1.06
#